data_AF-A0A674PNM3-F1
#
_entry.id   AF-A0A674PNM3-F1
#
_cell.length_a   1.000
_cell.length_b   1.000
_cell.length_c   1.000
_cell.angle_alpha   90.00
_cell.angle_beta   90.00
_cell.angle_gamma   90.00
#
_symmetry.space_group_name_H-M   'P 1'
#
loop_
_entity.id
_entity.type
_entity.pdbx_description
1 polymer ?
#
loop_
_entity_poly.entity_id
_entity_poly.type
_entity_poly.pdbx_seq_one_letter_code
_entity_poly.pdbx_strand_id
1 'polypeptide(L)'
;MCLYNHTSVKGPCSITYPTEIYVEKTPRKDHVKLSCNTSCPPTTTQWYKNGKMHENPLQPIPNTSQDNFLCAVSGVKELQSDEVCAADKSCLTVNYIKKRICALEGSSVNISSNYSSSNYTKSKAKHWSRIIWNGEKEERMDVLKTDHFTYHEDQEKQINTLSIKSVKQSDSAEYRFRHQDDNTSQKPGTVLIVTDIKVKISPSTEVTEGDGVKLTCSTSCPLTNNKNYIWYLNDQLLQLPEHQNKHLVLDAVTTQHAGNYSCAVNTQRDVRSPEKTLRVQSSSLKWTLAAAAGVGAALLVFTSLVICCIRGKGKLSQNTVLKLEEVNHGPVYEEITDQPTEENGIYYSSIRFPQTDVDPLDSMVQPYQHQQEQHIPYAVVCLRNRCT
;
A
#
# COMPACT_ATOMS: atom_id res chain seq x y z
N MET A 1 16.48 2.88 -0.48
CA MET A 1 17.02 4.04 0.27
C MET A 1 16.48 5.30 -0.39
N CYS A 2 15.64 6.07 0.30
CA CYS A 2 15.46 7.48 -0.04
C CYS A 2 16.54 8.30 0.69
N LEU A 3 16.66 9.58 0.33
CA LEU A 3 17.62 10.56 0.84
C LEU A 3 19.06 10.42 0.32
N TYR A 4 19.41 11.34 -0.58
CA TYR A 4 20.66 12.09 -0.41
C TYR A 4 20.24 13.50 0.05
N ASN A 5 20.55 13.84 1.29
CA ASN A 5 20.38 15.16 1.93
C ASN A 5 19.00 15.84 1.85
N HIS A 6 18.04 15.43 2.70
CA HIS A 6 17.04 16.39 3.21
C HIS A 6 17.70 17.30 4.26
N THR A 7 18.17 18.46 3.84
CA THR A 7 18.32 19.64 4.71
C THR A 7 17.20 20.64 4.44
N SER A 8 15.96 20.17 4.56
CA SER A 8 14.80 21.04 4.79
C SER A 8 13.95 20.45 5.91
N VAL A 9 14.31 20.83 7.13
CA VAL A 9 13.54 20.57 8.34
C VAL A 9 12.41 21.60 8.40
N LYS A 10 11.16 21.14 8.44
CA LYS A 10 9.95 21.94 8.72
C LYS A 10 9.78 23.22 7.89
N GLY A 11 9.40 23.04 6.62
CA GLY A 11 8.73 24.07 5.81
C GLY A 11 7.44 23.51 5.19
N PRO A 12 6.44 24.35 4.84
CA PRO A 12 5.20 23.90 4.20
C PRO A 12 5.44 23.29 2.79
N CYS A 13 6.58 23.59 2.18
CA CYS A 13 7.00 23.08 0.87
C CYS A 13 7.84 21.80 1.01
N SER A 14 7.22 20.69 1.46
CA SER A 14 7.90 19.38 1.49
C SER A 14 7.65 18.59 0.20
N ILE A 15 8.71 17.98 -0.34
CA ILE A 15 8.73 17.08 -1.52
C ILE A 15 7.71 15.92 -1.41
N THR A 16 7.25 15.62 -0.20
CA THR A 16 6.30 14.53 0.12
C THR A 16 4.90 14.72 -0.45
N TYR A 17 4.46 15.95 -0.73
CA TYR A 17 3.14 16.24 -1.31
C TYR A 17 3.29 16.84 -2.71
N PRO A 18 2.45 16.42 -3.69
CA PRO A 18 2.49 16.97 -5.04
C PRO A 18 2.05 18.42 -5.01
N THR A 19 3.03 19.32 -4.99
CA THR A 19 2.82 20.74 -5.24
C THR A 19 2.85 20.96 -6.74
N GLU A 20 1.82 21.63 -7.26
CA GLU A 20 1.80 22.05 -8.66
C GLU A 20 2.43 23.44 -8.76
N ILE A 21 3.25 23.62 -9.80
CA ILE A 21 3.79 24.92 -10.21
C ILE A 21 3.72 24.97 -11.73
N TYR A 22 3.09 26.01 -12.27
CA TYR A 22 2.86 26.16 -13.70
C TYR A 22 2.86 27.64 -14.10
N VAL A 23 3.13 27.88 -15.39
CA VAL A 23 3.03 29.22 -15.97
C VAL A 23 1.68 29.37 -16.65
N GLU A 24 0.89 30.32 -16.17
CA GLU A 24 -0.34 30.75 -16.83
C GLU A 24 -0.04 31.84 -17.86
N LYS A 25 -0.60 31.69 -19.07
CA LYS A 25 -0.44 32.64 -20.18
C LYS A 25 -1.72 33.46 -20.37
N THR A 26 -1.63 34.78 -20.18
CA THR A 26 -2.72 35.71 -20.52
C THR A 26 -2.36 36.48 -21.80
N PRO A 27 -2.84 36.04 -22.99
CA PRO A 27 -2.52 36.69 -24.26
C PRO A 27 -3.19 38.07 -24.36
N ARG A 28 -2.51 39.00 -25.02
CA ARG A 28 -3.06 40.28 -25.50
C ARG A 28 -2.60 40.51 -26.94
N LYS A 29 -3.09 41.60 -27.55
CA LYS A 29 -2.94 41.90 -28.99
C LYS A 29 -1.49 41.76 -29.48
N ASP A 30 -0.54 42.42 -28.82
CA ASP A 30 0.86 42.50 -29.27
C ASP A 30 1.85 41.84 -28.28
N HIS A 31 1.37 41.43 -27.11
CA HIS A 31 2.17 40.85 -26.03
C HIS A 31 1.40 39.86 -25.17
N VAL A 32 2.13 38.96 -24.49
CA VAL A 32 1.60 38.04 -23.48
C VAL A 32 2.04 38.48 -22.08
N LYS A 33 1.15 38.32 -21.10
CA LYS A 33 1.50 38.37 -19.68
C LYS A 33 1.65 36.93 -19.17
N LEU A 34 2.76 36.64 -18.51
CA LEU A 34 2.97 35.36 -17.82
C LEU A 34 2.74 35.55 -16.32
N SER A 35 2.07 34.59 -15.69
CA SER A 35 1.89 34.50 -14.24
C SER A 35 2.43 33.15 -13.76
N CYS A 36 3.11 33.13 -12.61
CA CYS A 36 3.58 31.88 -12.00
C CYS A 36 2.62 31.49 -10.89
N ASN A 37 1.91 30.38 -11.08
CA ASN A 37 0.94 29.89 -10.11
C ASN A 37 1.52 28.67 -9.41
N THR A 38 1.36 28.58 -8.08
CA THR A 38 1.77 27.40 -7.32
C THR A 38 0.87 27.13 -6.12
N SER A 39 0.67 25.85 -5.79
CA SER A 39 -0.03 25.42 -4.57
C SER A 39 0.84 25.42 -3.31
N CYS A 40 2.05 25.99 -3.35
CA CYS A 40 2.95 26.12 -2.20
C CYS A 40 2.96 27.53 -1.57
N PRO A 41 2.18 27.77 -0.50
CA PRO A 41 2.33 28.96 0.34
C PRO A 41 3.35 28.74 1.48
N PRO A 42 4.10 29.77 1.92
CA PRO A 42 4.40 31.04 1.25
C PRO A 42 5.72 30.91 0.45
N THR A 43 5.70 31.15 -0.85
CA THR A 43 6.90 31.04 -1.69
C THR A 43 7.20 32.32 -2.46
N THR A 44 8.47 32.75 -2.42
CA THR A 44 8.98 33.69 -3.42
C THR A 44 9.22 32.91 -4.70
N THR A 45 8.59 33.31 -5.80
CA THR A 45 8.80 32.70 -7.11
C THR A 45 9.90 33.44 -7.86
N GLN A 46 10.71 32.69 -8.59
CA GLN A 46 11.82 33.20 -9.39
C GLN A 46 11.63 32.81 -10.85
N TRP A 47 11.74 33.79 -11.73
CA TRP A 47 11.66 33.57 -13.17
C TRP A 47 13.02 33.21 -13.76
N TYR A 48 12.98 32.37 -14.78
CA TYR A 48 14.13 32.07 -15.62
C TYR A 48 13.74 32.31 -17.08
N LYS A 49 14.65 32.94 -17.82
CA LYS A 49 14.54 33.25 -19.24
C LYS A 49 15.71 32.59 -19.97
N ASN A 50 15.45 31.74 -20.95
CA ASN A 50 16.49 30.97 -21.67
C ASN A 50 17.43 30.20 -20.70
N GLY A 51 16.85 29.62 -19.65
CA GLY A 51 17.57 28.92 -18.58
C GLY A 51 18.36 29.81 -17.61
N LYS A 52 18.42 31.14 -17.80
CA LYS A 52 19.11 32.07 -16.91
C LYS A 52 18.12 32.74 -15.96
N MET A 53 18.53 32.92 -14.71
CA MET A 53 17.77 33.64 -13.69
C MET A 53 17.41 35.06 -14.17
N HIS A 54 16.16 35.47 -13.96
CA HIS A 54 15.64 36.78 -14.32
C HIS A 54 15.08 37.48 -13.08
N GLU A 55 15.28 38.80 -13.00
CA GLU A 55 14.78 39.59 -11.88
C GLU A 55 13.29 39.90 -12.03
N ASN A 56 12.57 39.97 -10.91
CA ASN A 56 11.14 40.26 -10.90
C ASN A 56 10.90 41.78 -10.90
N PRO A 57 9.83 42.29 -11.54
CA PRO A 57 8.80 41.56 -12.28
C PRO A 57 9.17 41.36 -13.76
N LEU A 58 8.67 40.26 -14.36
CA LEU A 58 8.66 40.13 -15.82
C LEU A 58 7.91 41.30 -16.46
N GLN A 59 8.57 41.99 -17.39
CA GLN A 59 7.90 42.94 -18.28
C GLN A 59 6.96 42.21 -19.25
N PRO A 60 5.94 42.88 -19.82
CA PRO A 60 5.09 42.28 -20.86
C PRO A 60 5.92 41.78 -22.04
N ILE A 61 5.73 40.51 -22.42
CA ILE A 61 6.61 39.85 -23.39
C ILE A 61 5.99 39.96 -24.79
N PRO A 62 6.69 40.53 -25.79
CA PRO A 62 6.17 40.60 -27.16
C PRO A 62 5.80 39.22 -27.71
N ASN A 63 4.68 39.13 -28.44
CA ASN A 63 4.23 37.87 -29.05
C ASN A 63 5.25 37.29 -30.06
N THR A 64 6.17 38.13 -30.55
CA THR A 64 7.29 37.78 -31.44
C THR A 64 8.53 37.21 -30.72
N SER A 65 8.55 37.15 -29.39
CA SER A 65 9.69 36.62 -28.63
C SER A 65 9.93 35.14 -28.93
N GLN A 66 11.20 34.81 -29.16
CA GLN A 66 11.72 33.45 -29.33
C GLN A 66 12.32 32.90 -28.02
N ASP A 67 12.13 33.60 -26.90
CA ASP A 67 12.64 33.19 -25.60
C ASP A 67 11.74 32.12 -24.96
N ASN A 68 12.34 31.19 -24.21
CA ASN A 68 11.60 30.33 -23.29
C ASN A 68 11.60 30.92 -21.88
N PHE A 69 10.50 30.66 -21.16
CA PHE A 69 10.27 31.11 -19.79
C PHE A 69 9.81 29.95 -18.93
N LEU A 70 10.36 29.86 -17.73
CA LEU A 70 9.88 28.96 -16.67
C LEU A 70 9.96 29.71 -15.33
N CYS A 71 9.15 29.30 -14.36
CA CYS A 71 9.24 29.80 -13.00
C CYS A 71 9.53 28.67 -12.01
N ALA A 72 10.22 29.00 -10.92
CA ALA A 72 10.55 28.06 -9.85
C ALA A 72 10.23 28.66 -8.48
N VAL A 73 10.05 27.78 -7.48
CA VAL A 73 10.08 28.20 -6.08
C VAL A 73 11.53 28.51 -5.68
N SER A 74 11.78 29.72 -5.20
CA SER A 74 13.11 30.15 -4.78
C SER A 74 13.65 29.24 -3.67
N GLY A 75 14.88 28.75 -3.84
CA GLY A 75 15.53 27.82 -2.92
C GLY A 75 15.17 26.34 -3.09
N VAL A 76 14.21 25.97 -3.95
CA VAL A 76 13.81 24.56 -4.18
C VAL A 76 14.02 24.17 -5.64
N LYS A 77 15.18 23.58 -5.95
CA LYS A 77 15.60 23.27 -7.33
C LYS A 77 14.65 22.31 -8.06
N GLU A 78 13.98 21.42 -7.34
CA GLU A 78 13.11 20.38 -7.89
C GLU A 78 11.71 20.89 -8.24
N LEU A 79 11.32 22.08 -7.78
CA LEU A 79 9.97 22.62 -7.91
C LEU A 79 9.94 23.75 -8.94
N GLN A 80 10.06 23.35 -10.21
CA GLN A 80 10.04 24.20 -11.39
C GLN A 80 8.80 23.92 -12.26
N SER A 81 8.25 24.96 -12.88
CA SER A 81 7.20 24.85 -13.88
C SER A 81 7.69 24.10 -15.12
N ASP A 82 6.76 23.78 -16.01
CA ASP A 82 7.11 23.51 -17.40
C ASP A 82 7.52 24.82 -18.09
N GLU A 83 8.33 24.70 -19.14
CA GLU A 83 8.73 25.81 -20.00
C GLU A 83 7.61 26.22 -20.94
N VAL A 84 7.45 27.53 -21.14
CA VAL A 84 6.54 28.11 -22.11
C VAL A 84 7.25 29.08 -23.05
N CYS A 85 6.79 29.11 -24.29
CA CYS A 85 7.10 30.17 -25.24
C CYS A 85 6.10 31.33 -25.12
N ALA A 86 6.50 32.54 -25.54
CA ALA A 86 5.62 33.69 -25.62
C ALA A 86 4.44 33.46 -26.59
N ALA A 87 4.73 32.90 -27.76
CA ALA A 87 3.74 32.37 -28.70
C ALA A 87 4.00 30.87 -28.93
N ASP A 88 2.96 30.08 -29.17
CA ASP A 88 3.11 28.63 -29.28
C ASP A 88 4.05 28.25 -30.43
N LYS A 89 5.03 27.38 -30.12
CA LYS A 89 6.10 26.97 -31.04
C LYS A 89 7.00 28.12 -31.56
N SER A 90 7.03 29.30 -30.90
CA SER A 90 7.98 30.38 -31.23
C SER A 90 9.41 30.15 -30.71
N CYS A 91 9.57 29.25 -29.73
CA CYS A 91 10.82 28.98 -29.03
C CYS A 91 11.13 27.48 -28.89
N LEU A 92 12.34 27.16 -28.45
CA LEU A 92 12.77 25.81 -28.06
C LEU A 92 12.40 25.55 -26.59
N THR A 93 11.64 24.48 -26.33
CA THR A 93 11.32 24.00 -24.97
C THR A 93 11.52 22.49 -24.87
N VAL A 94 11.84 22.01 -23.67
CA VAL A 94 11.91 20.57 -23.35
C VAL A 94 11.19 20.32 -22.02
N ASN A 95 9.98 19.75 -22.11
CA ASN A 95 9.11 19.45 -20.98
C ASN A 95 8.96 17.94 -20.80
N TYR A 96 8.74 17.46 -19.58
CA TYR A 96 8.61 16.03 -19.27
C TYR A 96 7.19 15.70 -18.85
N ILE A 97 6.56 14.71 -19.50
CA ILE A 97 5.18 14.31 -19.21
C ILE A 97 5.03 13.84 -17.75
N LYS A 98 6.11 13.29 -17.16
CA LYS A 98 6.19 12.96 -15.74
C LYS A 98 7.57 13.33 -15.19
N LYS A 99 7.62 14.25 -14.22
CA LYS A 99 8.86 14.67 -13.54
C LYS A 99 9.41 13.63 -12.58
N ARG A 100 8.56 12.73 -12.08
CA ARG A 100 8.93 11.59 -11.22
C ARG A 100 8.20 10.33 -11.69
N ILE A 101 8.92 9.22 -11.77
CA ILE A 101 8.37 7.90 -12.07
C ILE A 101 8.87 6.91 -11.03
N CYS A 102 7.93 6.17 -10.45
CA CYS A 102 8.20 5.03 -9.58
C CYS A 102 7.74 3.75 -10.27
N ALA A 103 8.66 2.81 -10.41
CA ALA A 103 8.50 1.56 -11.15
C ALA A 103 9.00 0.36 -10.35
N LEU A 104 8.42 -0.81 -10.60
CA LEU A 104 8.89 -2.06 -9.99
C LEU A 104 10.11 -2.60 -10.72
N GLU A 105 11.06 -3.18 -9.98
CA GLU A 105 12.19 -3.91 -10.56
C GLU A 105 11.70 -5.06 -11.46
N GLY A 106 12.30 -5.22 -12.65
CA GLY A 106 11.85 -6.14 -13.69
C GLY A 106 10.70 -5.63 -14.59
N SER A 107 10.05 -4.50 -14.26
CA SER A 107 9.04 -3.89 -15.15
C SER A 107 9.67 -3.10 -16.32
N SER A 108 8.86 -2.64 -17.27
CA SER A 108 9.31 -1.73 -18.33
C SER A 108 8.74 -0.33 -18.13
N VAL A 109 9.55 0.70 -18.42
CA VAL A 109 9.24 2.11 -18.13
C VAL A 109 9.44 2.97 -19.36
N ASN A 110 8.48 3.85 -19.64
CA ASN A 110 8.60 4.90 -20.65
C ASN A 110 8.80 6.26 -19.99
N ILE A 111 9.89 6.94 -20.33
CA ILE A 111 10.21 8.32 -19.96
C ILE A 111 9.98 9.17 -21.21
N SER A 112 8.96 10.03 -21.19
CA SER A 112 8.54 10.81 -22.35
C SER A 112 8.71 12.30 -22.13
N SER A 113 9.30 12.97 -23.12
CA SER A 113 9.48 14.41 -23.18
C SER A 113 8.77 15.00 -24.40
N ASN A 114 8.02 16.08 -24.18
CA ASN A 114 7.46 16.92 -25.21
C ASN A 114 8.45 18.05 -25.51
N TYR A 115 8.70 18.34 -26.78
CA TYR A 115 9.57 19.45 -27.19
C TYR A 115 8.87 20.37 -28.20
N SER A 116 9.11 21.68 -28.09
CA SER A 116 8.77 22.62 -29.17
C SER A 116 10.03 22.98 -29.94
N SER A 117 9.95 23.10 -31.28
CA SER A 117 11.04 23.61 -32.11
C SER A 117 10.48 24.60 -33.13
N SER A 118 11.00 25.83 -33.10
CA SER A 118 10.65 26.92 -34.02
C SER A 118 11.52 26.88 -35.28
N ASN A 119 11.15 26.05 -36.27
CA ASN A 119 11.85 25.90 -37.56
C ASN A 119 13.36 25.59 -37.51
N TYR A 120 13.94 25.30 -36.34
CA TYR A 120 15.28 24.72 -36.25
C TYR A 120 15.25 23.31 -36.83
N THR A 121 16.17 23.09 -37.79
CA THR A 121 16.23 21.97 -38.73
C THR A 121 15.92 20.60 -38.11
N LYS A 122 15.15 19.80 -38.86
CA LYS A 122 14.79 18.39 -38.54
C LYS A 122 15.99 17.44 -38.37
N SER A 123 17.22 17.92 -38.55
CA SER A 123 18.47 17.16 -38.63
C SER A 123 19.36 17.25 -37.39
N LYS A 124 18.92 17.87 -36.29
CA LYS A 124 19.70 17.90 -35.04
C LYS A 124 19.60 16.56 -34.32
N ALA A 125 20.73 15.96 -33.94
CA ALA A 125 20.70 14.72 -33.17
C ALA A 125 20.00 14.94 -31.83
N LYS A 126 19.26 13.92 -31.40
CA LYS A 126 18.50 13.89 -30.16
C LYS A 126 19.07 12.78 -29.31
N HIS A 127 19.43 13.10 -28.08
CA HIS A 127 20.03 12.14 -27.16
C HIS A 127 19.34 12.21 -25.80
N TRP A 128 19.41 11.09 -25.10
CA TRP A 128 19.09 11.02 -23.68
C TRP A 128 20.39 10.89 -22.91
N SER A 129 20.54 11.65 -21.85
CA SER A 129 21.64 11.46 -20.89
C SER A 129 21.06 11.02 -19.55
N ARG A 130 21.73 10.03 -18.96
CA ARG A 130 21.56 9.62 -17.58
C ARG A 130 22.42 10.51 -16.70
N ILE A 131 21.83 11.04 -15.63
CA ILE A 131 22.48 11.91 -14.66
C ILE A 131 22.56 11.18 -13.31
N ILE A 132 23.76 11.14 -12.74
CA ILE A 132 24.05 10.62 -11.40
C ILE A 132 24.69 11.74 -10.56
N TRP A 133 24.32 11.79 -9.29
CA TRP A 133 24.82 12.79 -8.34
C TRP A 133 25.82 12.14 -7.38
N ASN A 134 27.11 12.46 -7.55
CA ASN A 134 28.20 11.97 -6.71
C ASN A 134 28.61 13.10 -5.74
N GLY A 135 27.80 13.29 -4.70
CA GLY A 135 27.93 14.43 -3.78
C GLY A 135 27.50 15.72 -4.47
N GLU A 136 28.41 16.69 -4.57
CA GLU A 136 28.16 17.96 -5.26
C GLU A 136 28.39 17.91 -6.78
N LYS A 137 28.96 16.81 -7.31
CA LYS A 137 29.26 16.67 -8.74
C LYS A 137 28.13 15.99 -9.50
N GLU A 138 27.65 16.64 -10.55
CA GLU A 138 26.78 16.05 -11.56
C GLU A 138 27.61 15.25 -12.56
N GLU A 139 27.44 13.93 -12.59
CA GLU A 139 28.01 13.06 -13.63
C GLU A 139 26.95 12.77 -14.69
N ARG A 140 27.33 13.00 -15.96
CA ARG A 140 26.48 12.81 -17.13
C ARG A 140 27.04 11.70 -18.00
N MET A 141 26.19 10.73 -18.33
CA MET A 141 26.49 9.65 -19.26
C MET A 141 25.42 9.62 -20.35
N ASP A 142 25.84 9.58 -21.61
CA ASP A 142 24.87 9.43 -22.71
C ASP A 142 24.33 8.00 -22.74
N VAL A 143 23.01 7.89 -22.89
CA VAL A 143 22.32 6.61 -22.97
C VAL A 143 22.48 6.10 -24.40
N LEU A 144 23.16 4.97 -24.57
CA LEU A 144 23.31 4.33 -25.87
C LEU A 144 22.11 3.41 -26.16
N LYS A 145 21.69 3.36 -27.42
CA LYS A 145 20.60 2.46 -27.84
C LYS A 145 21.08 1.01 -27.71
N THR A 146 20.33 0.21 -26.95
CA THR A 146 20.60 -1.20 -26.65
C THR A 146 19.28 -1.95 -26.55
N ASP A 147 19.29 -3.26 -26.27
CA ASP A 147 18.05 -3.99 -25.98
C ASP A 147 17.37 -3.52 -24.67
N HIS A 148 18.18 -2.99 -23.74
CA HIS A 148 17.74 -2.41 -22.46
C HIS A 148 17.16 -1.00 -22.62
N PHE A 149 17.83 -0.15 -23.42
CA PHE A 149 17.46 1.24 -23.68
C PHE A 149 17.06 1.47 -25.14
N THR A 150 15.79 1.75 -25.39
CA THR A 150 15.25 1.98 -26.74
C THR A 150 14.60 3.36 -26.87
N TYR A 151 14.53 3.86 -28.11
CA TYR A 151 14.02 5.21 -28.42
C TYR A 151 12.84 5.14 -29.38
N HIS A 152 11.82 5.94 -29.10
CA HIS A 152 10.68 6.19 -29.98
C HIS A 152 10.46 7.70 -30.13
N GLU A 153 10.16 8.15 -31.34
CA GLU A 153 9.82 9.55 -31.62
C GLU A 153 8.48 9.63 -32.35
N ASP A 154 7.55 10.40 -31.78
CA ASP A 154 6.33 10.84 -32.44
C ASP A 154 6.59 12.25 -32.99
N GLN A 155 6.83 12.36 -34.30
CA GLN A 155 7.17 13.63 -34.95
C GLN A 155 5.99 14.60 -35.04
N GLU A 156 4.76 14.08 -35.14
CA GLU A 156 3.54 14.89 -35.25
C GLU A 156 3.21 15.56 -33.93
N LYS A 157 3.29 14.80 -32.83
CA LYS A 157 3.07 15.30 -31.46
C LYS A 157 4.30 15.96 -30.84
N GLN A 158 5.46 15.86 -31.50
CA GLN A 158 6.76 16.36 -31.02
C GLN A 158 7.14 15.74 -29.65
N ILE A 159 6.99 14.42 -29.53
CA ILE A 159 7.27 13.64 -28.31
C ILE A 159 8.44 12.70 -28.58
N ASN A 160 9.47 12.74 -27.74
CA ASN A 160 10.52 11.73 -27.72
C ASN A 160 10.39 10.89 -26.44
N THR A 161 10.51 9.57 -26.57
CA THR A 161 10.36 8.62 -25.46
C THR A 161 11.56 7.68 -25.40
N LEU A 162 12.21 7.66 -24.24
CA LEU A 162 13.14 6.62 -23.82
C LEU A 162 12.33 5.50 -23.16
N SER A 163 12.43 4.28 -23.69
CA SER A 163 11.86 3.08 -23.09
C SER A 163 12.97 2.21 -22.51
N ILE A 164 12.86 1.91 -21.22
CA ILE A 164 13.80 1.10 -20.44
C ILE A 164 13.09 -0.21 -20.09
N LYS A 165 13.63 -1.34 -20.56
CA LYS A 165 13.06 -2.68 -20.28
C LYS A 165 13.64 -3.25 -18.99
N SER A 166 12.91 -4.16 -18.35
CA SER A 166 13.37 -4.96 -17.21
C SER A 166 14.19 -4.16 -16.18
N VAL A 167 13.68 -3.01 -15.76
CA VAL A 167 14.41 -1.99 -15.00
C VAL A 167 14.99 -2.56 -13.71
N LYS A 168 16.22 -2.20 -13.38
CA LYS A 168 16.94 -2.66 -12.18
C LYS A 168 17.07 -1.51 -11.19
N GLN A 169 17.35 -1.81 -9.92
CA GLN A 169 17.66 -0.77 -8.93
C GLN A 169 18.79 0.17 -9.42
N SER A 170 19.77 -0.39 -10.15
CA SER A 170 20.87 0.34 -10.80
C SER A 170 20.49 1.25 -11.95
N ASP A 171 19.25 1.21 -12.45
CA ASP A 171 18.71 2.16 -13.44
C ASP A 171 18.06 3.38 -12.78
N SER A 172 17.96 3.42 -11.44
CA SER A 172 17.50 4.61 -10.72
C SER A 172 18.47 5.78 -10.98
N ALA A 173 17.95 6.85 -11.58
CA ALA A 173 18.71 8.01 -12.00
C ALA A 173 17.75 9.13 -12.45
N GLU A 174 18.30 10.30 -12.70
CA GLU A 174 17.61 11.36 -13.43
C GLU A 174 17.92 11.23 -14.93
N TYR A 175 16.90 11.29 -15.78
CA TYR A 175 17.01 11.14 -17.23
C TYR A 175 16.62 12.45 -17.93
N ARG A 176 17.55 13.01 -18.71
CA ARG A 176 17.38 14.27 -19.44
C ARG A 176 17.39 14.03 -20.95
N PHE A 177 16.35 14.48 -21.64
CA PHE A 177 16.30 14.61 -23.09
C PHE A 177 17.01 15.90 -23.52
N ARG A 178 17.77 15.84 -24.62
CA ARG A 178 18.52 16.99 -25.16
C ARG A 178 18.54 16.99 -26.68
N HIS A 179 18.52 18.21 -27.24
CA HIS A 179 18.99 18.46 -28.60
C HIS A 179 20.50 18.69 -28.58
N GLN A 180 21.21 18.27 -29.63
CA GLN A 180 22.68 18.27 -29.68
C GLN A 180 23.36 19.62 -29.39
N ASP A 181 22.71 20.75 -29.69
CA ASP A 181 23.27 22.09 -29.44
C ASP A 181 22.94 22.67 -28.05
N ASP A 182 22.09 22.01 -27.26
CA ASP A 182 21.67 22.51 -25.93
C ASP A 182 22.67 22.13 -24.83
N ASN A 183 23.83 22.81 -24.89
CA ASN A 183 24.83 22.83 -23.82
C ASN A 183 24.35 23.61 -22.57
N THR A 184 23.19 24.27 -22.64
CA THR A 184 22.71 25.24 -21.64
C THR A 184 21.66 24.70 -20.67
N SER A 185 20.99 23.58 -21.00
CA SER A 185 20.01 22.97 -20.10
C SER A 185 20.65 22.36 -18.85
N GLN A 186 20.66 23.17 -17.79
CA GLN A 186 20.86 22.79 -16.38
C GLN A 186 19.51 22.47 -15.71
N LYS A 187 18.50 22.04 -16.49
CA LYS A 187 17.12 21.81 -16.06
C LYS A 187 16.95 20.38 -15.52
N PRO A 188 16.12 20.16 -14.48
CA PRO A 188 15.81 18.83 -13.99
C PRO A 188 15.05 18.01 -15.04
N GLY A 189 15.42 16.75 -15.18
CA GLY A 189 14.75 15.77 -16.03
C GLY A 189 13.69 14.95 -15.29
N THR A 190 13.33 13.80 -15.84
CA THR A 190 12.52 12.81 -15.13
C THR A 190 13.40 12.03 -14.15
N VAL A 191 13.05 12.08 -12.85
CA VAL A 191 13.66 11.19 -11.85
C VAL A 191 12.96 9.83 -11.89
N LEU A 192 13.69 8.78 -12.26
CA LEU A 192 13.28 7.39 -12.16
C LEU A 192 13.75 6.79 -10.83
N ILE A 193 12.82 6.24 -10.06
CA ILE A 193 13.10 5.44 -8.87
C ILE A 193 12.60 4.02 -9.13
N VAL A 194 13.52 3.06 -9.16
CA VAL A 194 13.18 1.64 -9.24
C VAL A 194 13.11 1.07 -7.83
N THR A 195 11.97 0.47 -7.49
CA THR A 195 11.69 -0.12 -6.17
C THR A 195 11.36 -1.59 -6.31
N ASP A 196 11.69 -2.35 -5.28
CA ASP A 196 11.15 -3.68 -5.06
C ASP A 196 9.73 -3.62 -4.46
N ILE A 197 9.09 -4.79 -4.41
CA ILE A 197 7.82 -5.05 -3.76
C ILE A 197 8.01 -6.16 -2.71
N LYS A 198 7.52 -5.93 -1.49
CA LYS A 198 7.82 -6.76 -0.30
C LYS A 198 6.59 -6.94 0.58
N VAL A 199 6.34 -8.18 1.01
CA VAL A 199 5.37 -8.49 2.07
C VAL A 199 5.98 -8.19 3.44
N LYS A 200 5.28 -7.40 4.25
CA LYS A 200 5.52 -7.22 5.69
C LYS A 200 4.40 -7.89 6.46
N ILE A 201 4.71 -8.61 7.53
CA ILE A 201 3.73 -9.26 8.40
C ILE A 201 3.83 -8.63 9.79
N SER A 202 2.68 -8.33 10.39
CA SER A 202 2.54 -7.76 11.74
C SER A 202 1.50 -8.56 12.53
N PRO A 203 1.73 -8.89 13.82
CA PRO A 203 2.89 -8.48 14.63
C PRO A 203 4.18 -9.25 14.31
N SER A 204 4.09 -10.51 13.90
CA SER A 204 5.22 -11.42 13.70
C SER A 204 4.96 -12.41 12.56
N THR A 205 6.01 -13.10 12.09
CA THR A 205 5.90 -14.22 11.14
C THR A 205 5.55 -15.55 11.81
N GLU A 206 5.59 -15.59 13.14
CA GLU A 206 5.24 -16.76 13.96
C GLU A 206 4.20 -16.31 14.99
N VAL A 207 3.03 -16.92 14.94
CA VAL A 207 1.82 -16.55 15.71
C VAL A 207 1.10 -17.81 16.19
N THR A 208 0.14 -17.68 17.09
CA THR A 208 -0.70 -18.77 17.61
C THR A 208 -2.07 -18.77 16.93
N GLU A 209 -2.74 -19.92 16.84
CA GLU A 209 -4.15 -19.97 16.44
C GLU A 209 -5.01 -19.05 17.32
N GLY A 210 -5.83 -18.20 16.68
CA GLY A 210 -6.61 -17.14 17.31
C GLY A 210 -6.00 -15.74 17.23
N ASP A 211 -4.71 -15.60 16.90
CA ASP A 211 -4.08 -14.27 16.79
C ASP A 211 -4.55 -13.48 15.55
N GLY A 212 -4.63 -12.16 15.68
CA GLY A 212 -4.87 -11.26 14.55
C GLY A 212 -3.58 -10.91 13.80
N VAL A 213 -3.58 -11.08 12.47
CA VAL A 213 -2.41 -10.84 11.61
C VAL A 213 -2.74 -9.88 10.47
N LYS A 214 -1.88 -8.87 10.29
CA LYS A 214 -1.94 -7.93 9.16
C LYS A 214 -0.72 -8.10 8.26
N LEU A 215 -0.94 -8.60 7.05
CA LEU A 215 0.07 -8.58 6.00
C LEU A 215 -0.08 -7.28 5.20
N THR A 216 1.03 -6.70 4.77
CA THR A 216 1.08 -5.45 4.02
C THR A 216 2.02 -5.59 2.84
N CYS A 217 1.48 -5.40 1.64
CA CYS A 217 2.27 -5.29 0.42
C CYS A 217 2.89 -3.89 0.37
N SER A 218 4.21 -3.82 0.32
CA SER A 218 4.96 -2.57 0.48
C SER A 218 5.94 -2.34 -0.65
N THR A 219 5.98 -1.10 -1.13
CA THR A 219 6.98 -0.56 -2.06
C THR A 219 7.65 0.63 -1.38
N SER A 220 8.88 0.95 -1.77
CA SER A 220 9.62 2.07 -1.16
C SER A 220 9.19 3.46 -1.69
N CYS A 221 8.46 3.51 -2.80
CA CYS A 221 7.83 4.74 -3.29
C CYS A 221 6.45 4.50 -3.96
N PRO A 222 5.61 5.54 -4.09
CA PRO A 222 4.25 5.41 -4.63
C PRO A 222 4.26 5.11 -6.13
N LEU A 223 3.68 3.99 -6.55
CA LEU A 223 3.67 3.58 -7.96
C LEU A 223 2.76 4.49 -8.80
N THR A 224 3.27 4.91 -9.95
CA THR A 224 2.74 6.02 -10.74
C THR A 224 1.28 5.83 -11.24
N ASN A 225 0.87 4.59 -11.56
CA ASN A 225 -0.41 4.30 -12.21
C ASN A 225 -1.29 3.28 -11.46
N ASN A 226 -0.82 2.68 -10.36
CA ASN A 226 -1.38 1.43 -9.85
C ASN A 226 -1.69 1.49 -8.33
N LYS A 227 -2.97 1.33 -7.97
CA LYS A 227 -3.43 1.26 -6.56
C LYS A 227 -3.95 -0.12 -6.12
N ASN A 228 -4.21 -1.03 -7.07
CA ASN A 228 -4.73 -2.36 -6.79
C ASN A 228 -3.59 -3.39 -6.63
N TYR A 229 -3.56 -4.03 -5.47
CA TYR A 229 -2.65 -5.14 -5.15
C TYR A 229 -3.43 -6.46 -5.16
N ILE A 230 -2.73 -7.54 -5.48
CA ILE A 230 -3.22 -8.91 -5.42
C ILE A 230 -2.29 -9.75 -4.53
N TRP A 231 -2.85 -10.78 -3.92
CA TRP A 231 -2.16 -11.64 -2.96
C TRP A 231 -2.17 -13.09 -3.42
N TYR A 232 -1.08 -13.77 -3.09
CA TYR A 232 -0.91 -15.20 -3.31
C TYR A 232 -0.59 -15.88 -1.97
N LEU A 233 -1.12 -17.08 -1.78
CA LEU A 233 -0.78 -18.00 -0.69
C LEU A 233 -0.36 -19.33 -1.30
N ASN A 234 0.88 -19.76 -1.07
CA ASN A 234 1.46 -20.97 -1.67
C ASN A 234 1.27 -20.99 -3.21
N ASP A 235 1.68 -19.90 -3.87
CA ASP A 235 1.46 -19.58 -5.29
C ASP A 235 0.00 -19.49 -5.80
N GLN A 236 -1.00 -19.77 -4.97
CA GLN A 236 -2.42 -19.67 -5.34
C GLN A 236 -2.96 -18.25 -5.15
N LEU A 237 -3.60 -17.70 -6.18
CA LEU A 237 -4.20 -16.37 -6.15
C LEU A 237 -5.39 -16.33 -5.17
N LEU A 238 -5.33 -15.44 -4.18
CA LEU A 238 -6.43 -15.20 -3.26
C LEU A 238 -7.53 -14.38 -3.93
N GLN A 239 -8.76 -14.88 -3.87
CA GLN A 239 -9.96 -14.11 -4.20
C GLN A 239 -10.31 -13.24 -3.00
N LEU A 240 -10.17 -11.92 -3.18
CA LEU A 240 -10.51 -10.92 -2.17
C LEU A 240 -11.66 -10.06 -2.71
N PRO A 241 -12.51 -9.47 -1.86
CA PRO A 241 -13.43 -8.42 -2.26
C PRO A 241 -12.69 -7.32 -3.04
N GLU A 242 -13.35 -6.74 -4.04
CA GLU A 242 -12.72 -5.72 -4.88
C GLU A 242 -12.27 -4.48 -4.08
N HIS A 243 -11.39 -3.68 -4.70
CA HIS A 243 -10.68 -2.49 -4.19
C HIS A 243 -9.34 -2.74 -3.46
N GLN A 244 -8.26 -2.19 -4.04
CA GLN A 244 -7.08 -1.61 -3.36
C GLN A 244 -6.48 -2.32 -2.11
N ASN A 245 -6.52 -3.66 -2.04
CA ASN A 245 -6.04 -4.46 -0.90
C ASN A 245 -4.50 -4.48 -0.74
N LYS A 246 -3.90 -3.31 -0.46
CA LYS A 246 -2.51 -3.17 0.00
C LYS A 246 -2.27 -3.93 1.31
N HIS A 247 -3.33 -4.11 2.09
CA HIS A 247 -3.34 -4.87 3.33
C HIS A 247 -4.20 -6.13 3.17
N LEU A 248 -3.76 -7.22 3.79
CA LEU A 248 -4.50 -8.45 3.99
C LEU A 248 -4.67 -8.61 5.50
N VAL A 249 -5.90 -8.73 5.99
CA VAL A 249 -6.17 -8.84 7.43
C VAL A 249 -6.78 -10.21 7.69
N LEU A 250 -6.21 -10.91 8.65
CA LEU A 250 -6.64 -12.20 9.13
C LEU A 250 -7.00 -12.00 10.61
N ASP A 251 -8.28 -11.85 10.93
CA ASP A 251 -8.71 -11.41 12.26
C ASP A 251 -8.46 -12.47 13.35
N ALA A 252 -8.58 -13.75 13.01
CA ALA A 252 -8.23 -14.89 13.85
C ALA A 252 -7.57 -15.98 12.98
N VAL A 253 -6.24 -16.11 13.06
CA VAL A 253 -5.52 -17.10 12.26
C VAL A 253 -5.78 -18.53 12.73
N THR A 254 -5.63 -19.47 11.79
CA THR A 254 -5.70 -20.91 12.01
C THR A 254 -4.55 -21.57 11.29
N THR A 255 -4.26 -22.85 11.57
CA THR A 255 -3.28 -23.64 10.82
C THR A 255 -3.48 -23.63 9.28
N GLN A 256 -4.69 -23.36 8.78
CA GLN A 256 -4.98 -23.21 7.33
C GLN A 256 -4.45 -21.90 6.74
N HIS A 257 -4.21 -20.88 7.57
CA HIS A 257 -3.61 -19.61 7.19
C HIS A 257 -2.07 -19.64 7.20
N ALA A 258 -1.44 -20.75 7.60
CA ALA A 258 0.00 -20.92 7.50
C ALA A 258 0.43 -21.16 6.04
N GLY A 259 1.55 -20.58 5.64
CA GLY A 259 2.09 -20.74 4.29
C GLY A 259 2.92 -19.57 3.80
N ASN A 260 3.34 -19.64 2.55
CA ASN A 260 4.15 -18.63 1.90
C ASN A 260 3.25 -17.58 1.23
N TYR A 261 3.32 -16.34 1.71
CA TYR A 261 2.59 -15.21 1.14
C TYR A 261 3.49 -14.42 0.18
N SER A 262 3.00 -14.15 -1.02
CA SER A 262 3.58 -13.14 -1.92
C SER A 262 2.50 -12.18 -2.40
N CYS A 263 2.90 -11.01 -2.86
CA CYS A 263 1.98 -10.01 -3.41
C CYS A 263 2.51 -9.45 -4.73
N ALA A 264 1.59 -9.03 -5.58
CA ALA A 264 1.91 -8.35 -6.83
C ALA A 264 0.98 -7.15 -7.03
N VAL A 265 1.32 -6.30 -7.99
CA VAL A 265 0.43 -5.24 -8.46
C VAL A 265 -0.48 -5.83 -9.54
N ASN A 266 -1.79 -5.55 -9.49
CA ASN A 266 -2.77 -6.24 -10.35
C ASN A 266 -2.48 -6.12 -11.86
N THR A 267 -1.89 -5.01 -12.28
CA THR A 267 -1.52 -4.69 -13.68
C THR A 267 -0.09 -5.13 -14.05
N GLN A 268 0.68 -5.68 -13.11
CA GLN A 268 2.07 -6.13 -13.28
C GLN A 268 2.26 -7.46 -12.54
N ARG A 269 1.43 -8.46 -12.87
CA ARG A 269 1.36 -9.75 -12.15
C ARG A 269 2.63 -10.61 -12.27
N ASP A 270 3.43 -10.36 -13.30
CA ASP A 270 4.71 -11.03 -13.55
C ASP A 270 5.80 -10.56 -12.59
N VAL A 271 5.64 -9.36 -11.98
CA VAL A 271 6.54 -8.81 -10.98
C VAL A 271 5.94 -9.05 -9.58
N ARG A 272 6.22 -10.23 -9.04
CA ARG A 272 5.81 -10.65 -7.68
C ARG A 272 6.86 -10.28 -6.64
N SER A 273 6.43 -10.09 -5.40
CA SER A 273 7.33 -10.00 -4.26
C SER A 273 8.03 -11.33 -4.01
N PRO A 274 9.22 -11.33 -3.39
CA PRO A 274 9.71 -12.51 -2.69
C PRO A 274 8.66 -13.04 -1.70
N GLU A 275 8.66 -14.35 -1.49
CA GLU A 275 7.74 -14.99 -0.55
C GLU A 275 8.07 -14.64 0.90
N LYS A 276 7.03 -14.60 1.74
CA LYS A 276 7.14 -14.41 3.18
C LYS A 276 6.26 -15.42 3.91
N THR A 277 6.90 -16.39 4.57
CA THR A 277 6.21 -17.43 5.32
C THR A 277 5.54 -16.88 6.59
N LEU A 278 4.26 -17.20 6.76
CA LEU A 278 3.52 -17.10 8.01
C LEU A 278 3.43 -18.51 8.64
N ARG A 279 3.84 -18.62 9.90
CA ARG A 279 3.76 -19.86 10.70
C ARG A 279 2.71 -19.67 11.79
N VAL A 280 1.77 -20.61 11.88
CA VAL A 280 0.72 -20.61 12.90
C VAL A 280 0.91 -21.84 13.80
N GLN A 281 1.17 -21.62 15.08
CA GLN A 281 1.29 -22.66 16.09
C GLN A 281 -0.09 -23.06 16.61
N SER A 282 -0.39 -24.36 16.64
CA SER A 282 -1.69 -24.80 17.16
C SER A 282 -1.79 -24.65 18.67
N SER A 283 -2.93 -24.13 19.13
CA SER A 283 -3.26 -23.99 20.54
C SER A 283 -3.46 -25.34 21.26
N SER A 284 -3.65 -26.43 20.50
CA SER A 284 -3.87 -27.79 21.01
C SER A 284 -2.68 -28.40 21.76
N LEU A 285 -1.45 -27.89 21.56
CA LEU A 285 -0.21 -28.48 22.09
C LEU A 285 0.15 -28.03 23.52
N LYS A 286 -0.84 -27.89 24.41
CA LYS A 286 -0.64 -27.54 25.84
C LYS A 286 -1.10 -28.62 26.84
N TRP A 287 -1.33 -29.85 26.38
CA TRP A 287 -1.86 -30.96 27.21
C TRP A 287 -0.98 -32.23 27.23
N THR A 288 0.32 -32.11 27.54
CA THR A 288 1.15 -33.26 27.92
C THR A 288 2.15 -32.89 29.02
N LEU A 289 1.76 -33.10 30.29
CA LEU A 289 2.65 -33.44 31.42
C LEU A 289 1.88 -33.66 32.74
N ALA A 290 0.72 -33.02 32.93
CA ALA A 290 -0.06 -33.15 34.18
C ALA A 290 -0.71 -34.53 34.39
N ALA A 291 -1.04 -35.27 33.33
CA ALA A 291 -1.74 -36.55 33.41
C ALA A 291 -0.89 -37.70 34.01
N ALA A 292 0.44 -37.61 33.96
CA ALA A 292 1.33 -38.64 34.48
C ALA A 292 1.40 -38.67 36.03
N ALA A 293 1.14 -37.53 36.69
CA ALA A 293 1.22 -37.43 38.16
C ALA A 293 -0.01 -38.00 38.88
N GLY A 294 -1.20 -37.95 38.26
CA GLY A 294 -2.46 -38.38 38.90
C GLY A 294 -2.58 -39.90 39.08
N VAL A 295 -2.07 -40.69 38.12
CA VAL A 295 -2.21 -42.16 38.14
C VAL A 295 -1.37 -42.79 39.26
N GLY A 296 -0.17 -42.27 39.52
CA GLY A 296 0.70 -42.77 40.60
C GLY A 296 0.10 -42.55 42.00
N ALA A 297 -0.50 -41.38 42.25
CA ALA A 297 -1.12 -41.06 43.54
C ALA A 297 -2.32 -41.98 43.85
N ALA A 298 -3.19 -42.23 42.86
CA ALA A 298 -4.35 -43.10 43.04
C ALA A 298 -3.94 -44.54 43.43
N LEU A 299 -2.94 -45.11 42.76
CA LEU A 299 -2.44 -46.47 43.03
C LEU A 299 -1.84 -46.60 44.45
N LEU A 300 -1.17 -45.56 44.96
CA LEU A 300 -0.64 -45.54 46.33
C LEU A 300 -1.75 -45.45 47.39
N VAL A 301 -2.85 -44.74 47.12
CA VAL A 301 -4.00 -44.69 48.03
C VAL A 301 -4.75 -46.02 48.05
N PHE A 302 -5.01 -46.63 46.88
CA PHE A 302 -5.68 -47.94 46.80
C PHE A 302 -4.88 -49.06 47.48
N THR A 303 -3.56 -49.12 47.27
CA THR A 303 -2.70 -50.12 47.94
C THR A 303 -2.67 -49.91 49.46
N SER A 304 -2.64 -48.67 49.94
CA SER A 304 -2.71 -48.34 51.37
C SER A 304 -4.03 -48.78 52.01
N LEU A 305 -5.17 -48.56 51.34
CA LEU A 305 -6.49 -49.00 51.82
C LEU A 305 -6.60 -50.53 51.91
N VAL A 306 -6.10 -51.26 50.91
CA VAL A 306 -6.08 -52.73 50.92
C VAL A 306 -5.23 -53.27 52.08
N ILE A 307 -4.05 -52.69 52.32
CA ILE A 307 -3.18 -53.06 53.45
C ILE A 307 -3.87 -52.77 54.81
N CYS A 308 -4.63 -51.68 54.90
CA CYS A 308 -5.40 -51.35 56.11
C CYS A 308 -6.52 -52.38 56.38
N CYS A 309 -7.27 -52.76 55.35
CA CYS A 309 -8.33 -53.79 55.44
C CYS A 309 -7.80 -55.18 55.82
N ILE A 310 -6.58 -55.54 55.42
CA ILE A 310 -5.96 -56.83 55.76
C ILE A 310 -5.48 -56.87 57.23
N ARG A 311 -5.10 -55.72 57.81
CA ARG A 311 -4.71 -55.62 59.23
C ARG A 311 -5.90 -55.52 60.19
N GLY A 312 -7.08 -55.17 59.70
CA GLY A 312 -8.28 -54.91 60.51
C GLY A 312 -9.24 -56.09 60.69
N LYS A 313 -8.80 -57.25 61.21
CA LYS A 313 -9.74 -58.30 61.68
C LYS A 313 -9.39 -58.90 63.05
N GLY A 314 -10.03 -58.36 64.08
CA GLY A 314 -10.13 -58.93 65.43
C GLY A 314 -11.51 -58.66 66.05
N LYS A 315 -12.38 -59.68 66.01
CA LYS A 315 -13.40 -60.13 67.01
C LYS A 315 -13.76 -59.20 68.20
N LEU A 316 -15.00 -59.11 68.73
CA LEU A 316 -16.24 -59.91 68.60
C LEU A 316 -17.43 -59.23 69.37
N SER A 317 -18.67 -59.67 69.10
CA SER A 317 -19.87 -59.67 69.99
C SER A 317 -20.67 -58.38 70.27
N GLN A 318 -21.97 -58.43 70.62
CA GLN A 318 -23.12 -59.28 70.19
C GLN A 318 -24.44 -58.69 70.77
N ASN A 319 -25.46 -58.49 69.92
CA ASN A 319 -26.91 -58.35 70.18
C ASN A 319 -27.48 -57.36 71.25
N THR A 320 -28.59 -56.68 70.92
CA THR A 320 -29.95 -56.91 71.52
C THR A 320 -31.06 -56.04 70.90
N VAL A 321 -31.99 -56.70 70.20
CA VAL A 321 -33.46 -56.52 70.10
C VAL A 321 -34.12 -55.13 69.90
N LEU A 322 -34.79 -55.01 68.74
CA LEU A 322 -36.09 -54.38 68.40
C LEU A 322 -36.79 -53.40 69.36
N LYS A 323 -37.25 -52.27 68.79
CA LYS A 323 -38.68 -51.93 68.81
C LYS A 323 -39.10 -51.22 67.51
N LEU A 324 -40.30 -51.55 67.02
CA LEU A 324 -40.96 -50.96 65.86
C LEU A 324 -41.99 -49.94 66.35
N GLU A 325 -42.07 -48.77 65.71
CA GLU A 325 -43.30 -47.97 65.66
C GLU A 325 -43.34 -47.16 64.35
N GLU A 326 -44.53 -46.79 63.93
CA GLU A 326 -44.91 -46.57 62.52
C GLU A 326 -45.58 -45.21 62.33
N VAL A 327 -45.22 -44.46 61.28
CA VAL A 327 -46.12 -43.46 60.68
C VAL A 327 -46.00 -43.53 59.17
N ASN A 328 -47.14 -43.72 58.52
CA ASN A 328 -47.31 -43.89 57.09
C ASN A 328 -47.84 -42.59 56.43
N HIS A 329 -47.80 -42.56 55.10
CA HIS A 329 -48.45 -41.67 54.10
C HIS A 329 -47.41 -41.06 53.16
N GLY A 330 -47.29 -41.45 51.91
CA GLY A 330 -48.31 -41.91 50.96
C GLY A 330 -48.03 -41.21 49.61
N PRO A 331 -48.47 -41.76 48.46
CA PRO A 331 -47.75 -41.55 47.19
C PRO A 331 -48.54 -40.77 46.13
N VAL A 332 -47.85 -40.34 45.06
CA VAL A 332 -48.46 -40.15 43.73
C VAL A 332 -47.51 -40.67 42.65
N TYR A 333 -48.13 -41.31 41.66
CA TYR A 333 -47.63 -42.05 40.49
C TYR A 333 -47.24 -41.05 39.38
N GLU A 334 -46.57 -41.40 38.27
CA GLU A 334 -46.97 -42.38 37.24
C GLU A 334 -45.79 -42.74 36.30
N GLU A 335 -46.03 -43.70 35.39
CA GLU A 335 -45.05 -44.23 34.41
C GLU A 335 -45.28 -43.60 33.00
N ILE A 336 -44.82 -44.04 31.81
CA ILE A 336 -44.18 -45.30 31.35
C ILE A 336 -43.45 -45.09 29.98
N THR A 337 -42.35 -45.82 29.74
CA THR A 337 -41.87 -46.34 28.41
C THR A 337 -41.29 -45.45 27.27
N ASP A 338 -40.05 -45.84 26.89
CA ASP A 338 -39.36 -45.99 25.57
C ASP A 338 -39.23 -44.93 24.44
N GLN A 339 -38.07 -45.07 23.78
CA GLN A 339 -37.54 -44.52 22.51
C GLN A 339 -38.35 -44.94 21.24
N PRO A 340 -38.15 -44.34 20.02
CA PRO A 340 -36.85 -43.93 19.44
C PRO A 340 -36.80 -42.66 18.55
N THR A 341 -35.60 -42.38 18.00
CA THR A 341 -35.22 -41.62 16.76
C THR A 341 -36.31 -40.78 16.04
N GLU A 342 -36.08 -39.52 15.64
CA GLU A 342 -35.16 -39.14 14.54
C GLU A 342 -34.90 -37.60 14.42
N GLU A 343 -34.17 -37.22 13.38
CA GLU A 343 -33.56 -35.95 12.95
C GLU A 343 -34.30 -34.57 12.96
N ASN A 344 -33.45 -33.52 12.85
CA ASN A 344 -33.62 -32.21 12.18
C ASN A 344 -34.34 -31.03 12.86
N GLY A 345 -33.69 -29.86 12.84
CA GLY A 345 -34.34 -28.55 13.03
C GLY A 345 -33.54 -27.45 13.73
N ILE A 346 -32.43 -26.96 13.16
CA ILE A 346 -31.80 -25.70 13.65
C ILE A 346 -32.67 -24.51 13.21
N TYR A 347 -33.34 -23.86 14.15
CA TYR A 347 -34.02 -22.59 13.91
C TYR A 347 -33.02 -21.42 13.92
N TYR A 348 -32.84 -20.77 12.77
CA TYR A 348 -32.36 -19.39 12.70
C TYR A 348 -33.56 -18.42 12.67
N SER A 349 -33.58 -17.45 13.58
CA SER A 349 -34.55 -16.37 13.57
C SER A 349 -34.21 -15.36 12.47
N SER A 350 -35.13 -15.16 11.51
CA SER A 350 -35.00 -14.10 10.51
C SER A 350 -35.75 -12.84 10.98
N ILE A 351 -35.03 -11.72 11.09
CA ILE A 351 -35.64 -10.41 11.35
C ILE A 351 -36.15 -9.87 10.01
N ARG A 352 -37.47 -9.70 9.88
CA ARG A 352 -38.07 -8.93 8.79
C ARG A 352 -38.26 -7.49 9.25
N PHE A 353 -37.84 -6.54 8.41
CA PHE A 353 -38.18 -5.12 8.58
C PHE A 353 -39.42 -4.80 7.72
N PRO A 354 -40.41 -4.07 8.25
CA PRO A 354 -41.50 -3.54 7.43
C PRO A 354 -41.00 -2.32 6.64
N GLN A 355 -41.42 -2.21 5.38
CA GLN A 355 -41.10 -1.09 4.51
C GLN A 355 -42.28 -0.13 4.44
N THR A 356 -42.06 1.14 4.79
CA THR A 356 -42.99 2.23 4.55
C THR A 356 -42.22 3.49 4.16
N ASP A 357 -42.29 3.87 2.89
CA ASP A 357 -42.11 5.26 2.46
C ASP A 357 -43.28 6.10 2.99
N VAL A 358 -43.03 7.28 3.57
CA VAL A 358 -43.38 8.61 3.01
C VAL A 358 -42.52 9.69 3.73
N ASP A 359 -42.07 10.70 2.98
CA ASP A 359 -41.30 11.88 3.40
C ASP A 359 -42.23 13.14 3.42
N PRO A 360 -41.79 14.39 3.66
CA PRO A 360 -40.94 14.99 4.71
C PRO A 360 -41.67 16.12 5.52
N LEU A 361 -41.16 16.55 6.68
CA LEU A 361 -40.70 17.94 6.96
C LEU A 361 -40.22 18.19 8.42
N ASP A 362 -39.20 19.05 8.52
CA ASP A 362 -38.98 20.11 9.54
C ASP A 362 -37.96 19.95 10.71
N SER A 363 -37.22 21.05 10.89
CA SER A 363 -36.47 21.59 12.04
C SER A 363 -35.33 20.85 12.77
N MET A 364 -34.10 21.29 12.43
CA MET A 364 -32.99 21.75 13.30
C MET A 364 -32.65 21.02 14.63
N VAL A 365 -31.42 20.46 14.71
CA VAL A 365 -30.25 21.04 15.44
C VAL A 365 -29.08 20.04 15.36
N GLN A 366 -27.88 20.50 14.97
CA GLN A 366 -26.64 19.69 15.02
C GLN A 366 -25.78 20.04 16.24
N PRO A 367 -25.28 19.03 16.97
CA PRO A 367 -23.98 19.07 17.62
C PRO A 367 -22.90 18.45 16.71
N TYR A 368 -21.71 19.03 16.73
CA TYR A 368 -20.53 18.60 15.96
C TYR A 368 -20.22 17.10 16.15
N GLN A 369 -20.14 16.33 15.06
CA GLN A 369 -19.70 14.94 15.09
C GLN A 369 -18.18 14.80 15.17
N HIS A 370 -17.73 13.76 15.86
CA HIS A 370 -16.33 13.38 16.02
C HIS A 370 -15.62 13.15 14.67
N GLN A 371 -14.29 13.33 14.68
CA GLN A 371 -13.41 12.97 13.55
C GLN A 371 -13.72 11.58 13.01
N GLN A 372 -14.07 11.54 11.73
CA GLN A 372 -14.28 10.34 10.96
C GLN A 372 -12.93 9.60 10.81
N GLU A 373 -12.73 8.51 11.55
CA GLU A 373 -11.66 7.55 11.23
C GLU A 373 -11.89 7.09 9.79
N GLN A 374 -10.88 7.27 8.94
CA GLN A 374 -10.93 6.75 7.58
C GLN A 374 -10.97 5.22 7.67
N HIS A 375 -12.11 4.62 7.33
CA HIS A 375 -12.21 3.19 7.06
C HIS A 375 -11.21 2.85 5.93
N ILE A 376 -10.04 2.36 6.32
CA ILE A 376 -9.07 1.79 5.40
C ILE A 376 -9.74 0.53 4.82
N PRO A 377 -9.94 0.41 3.50
CA PRO A 377 -10.47 -0.82 2.94
C PRO A 377 -9.51 -1.97 3.23
N TYR A 378 -10.01 -2.99 3.92
CA TYR A 378 -9.31 -4.24 4.20
C TYR A 378 -10.18 -5.42 3.79
N ALA A 379 -9.55 -6.42 3.19
CA ALA A 379 -10.18 -7.71 2.93
C ALA A 379 -9.95 -8.66 4.12
N VAL A 380 -11.04 -9.18 4.68
CA VAL A 380 -11.06 -10.37 5.53
C VAL A 380 -11.08 -11.60 4.62
N VAL A 381 -10.26 -12.61 4.93
CA VAL A 381 -10.15 -13.83 4.10
C VAL A 381 -10.79 -15.02 4.81
N CYS A 382 -11.88 -15.53 4.26
CA CYS A 382 -12.40 -16.86 4.62
C CYS A 382 -11.87 -17.88 3.58
N LEU A 383 -10.88 -18.71 3.93
CA LEU A 383 -10.29 -19.69 3.00
C LEU A 383 -11.20 -20.90 2.68
N ARG A 384 -12.42 -20.97 3.26
CA ARG A 384 -13.52 -21.89 2.90
C ARG A 384 -14.86 -21.44 3.53
N ASN A 385 -15.97 -22.01 3.08
CA ASN A 385 -17.38 -21.68 3.42
C ASN A 385 -17.82 -21.95 4.89
N ARG A 386 -17.01 -21.61 5.91
CA ARG A 386 -17.42 -21.62 7.32
C ARG A 386 -16.90 -20.38 8.05
N CYS A 387 -17.47 -19.25 7.66
CA CYS A 387 -17.58 -18.08 8.51
C CYS A 387 -19.06 -18.02 8.92
N THR A 388 -19.36 -18.50 10.12
CA THR A 388 -20.70 -18.60 10.76
C THR A 388 -20.71 -17.74 12.01
#